data_AF-A0A1Y3QEI0-F1
#
_entry.id   AF-A0A1Y3QEI0-F1
#
_cell.length_a   1.000
_cell.length_b   1.000
_cell.length_c   1.000
_cell.angle_alpha   90.00
_cell.angle_beta   90.00
_cell.angle_gamma   90.00
#
_symmetry.space_group_name_H-M   'P 1'
#
loop_
_entity.id
_entity.type
_entity.pdbx_description
1 polymer ?
#
loop_
_entity_poly.entity_id
_entity_poly.type
_entity_poly.pdbx_seq_one_letter_code
_entity_poly.pdbx_strand_id
1 'polypeptide(L)' 'MLRNVILYLVSLVKYLLVSVIVGLIVMHFWPVPGLFVLGLMVLGSFAAAKDDTRKHILMEELQGFDEQLRMTIRNLQ' A
#
# COMPACT_ATOMS: atom_id res chain seq x y z
N MET A 1 7.45 -14.57 -5.03
CA MET A 1 6.44 -13.95 -5.94
C MET A 1 5.03 -13.96 -5.36
N LEU A 2 4.46 -15.12 -4.98
CA LEU A 2 3.06 -15.20 -4.52
C LEU A 2 2.74 -14.28 -3.32
N ARG A 3 3.63 -14.21 -2.33
CA ARG A 3 3.49 -13.34 -1.14
C ARG A 3 3.38 -11.85 -1.50
N ASN A 4 4.19 -11.37 -2.44
CA ASN A 4 4.19 -9.95 -2.85
C ASN A 4 2.89 -9.60 -3.58
N VAL A 5 2.36 -10.54 -4.38
CA VAL A 5 1.07 -10.37 -5.05
C VAL A 5 -0.07 -10.31 -4.03
N ILE A 6 -0.05 -11.16 -3.00
CA ILE A 6 -1.05 -11.16 -1.93
C ILE A 6 -1.00 -9.85 -1.13
N LEU A 7 0.19 -9.38 -0.73
CA LEU A 7 0.36 -8.11 -0.02
C LEU A 7 -0.16 -6.92 -0.84
N TYR A 8 0.14 -6.91 -2.14
CA TYR A 8 -0.40 -5.92 -3.05
C TYR A 8 -1.93 -6.00 -3.15
N LEU A 9 -2.49 -7.21 -3.27
CA LEU A 9 -3.94 -7.40 -3.38
C LEU A 9 -4.66 -6.93 -2.12
N VAL A 10 -4.16 -7.27 -0.94
CA VAL A 10 -4.72 -6.86 0.36
C VAL A 10 -4.66 -5.34 0.51
N SER A 11 -3.51 -4.74 0.17
CA SER A 11 -3.35 -3.28 0.21
C SER A 11 -4.29 -2.59 -0.78
N LEU A 12 -4.40 -3.12 -2.00
CA LEU A 12 -5.29 -2.59 -3.04
C LEU A 12 -6.75 -2.63 -2.59
N VAL A 13 -7.22 -3.76 -2.05
CA VAL A 13 -8.60 -3.89 -1.54
C VAL A 13 -8.87 -2.88 -0.43
N LYS A 14 -7.93 -2.66 0.49
CA LYS A 14 -8.06 -1.67 1.55
C LYS A 14 -8.22 -0.25 1.00
N TYR A 15 -7.35 0.17 0.08
CA TYR A 15 -7.44 1.51 -0.52
C TYR A 15 -8.68 1.68 -1.39
N LEU A 16 -9.08 0.64 -2.12
CA LEU A 16 -10.25 0.66 -3.00
C LEU A 16 -11.55 0.77 -2.19
N LEU A 17 -11.66 0.09 -1.05
CA LEU A 17 -12.77 0.25 -0.10
C LEU A 17 -12.88 1.70 0.40
N VAL A 18 -11.75 2.30 0.80
CA VAL A 18 -11.73 3.70 1.24
C VAL A 18 -12.16 4.64 0.12
N SER A 19 -11.63 4.45 -1.09
CA SER A 19 -12.00 5.25 -2.26
C SER A 19 -13.49 5.17 -2.59
N VAL A 20 -14.09 3.99 -2.48
CA VAL A 20 -15.54 3.79 -2.72
C VAL A 20 -16.37 4.48 -1.64
N ILE A 21 -16.03 4.29 -0.36
CA ILE A 21 -16.77 4.88 0.76
C ILE A 21 -16.72 6.42 0.67
N VAL A 22 -15.53 6.98 0.51
CA VAL A 22 -15.34 8.44 0.39
C VAL A 22 -16.03 8.95 -0.86
N GLY A 23 -15.89 8.26 -1.99
CA GLY A 23 -16.54 8.67 -3.24
C GLY A 23 -18.06 8.64 -3.18
N LEU A 24 -18.68 7.65 -2.52
CA LEU A 24 -20.12 7.60 -2.29
C LEU A 24 -20.61 8.78 -1.43
N ILE A 25 -19.85 9.13 -0.39
CA ILE A 25 -20.14 10.30 0.45
C ILE A 25 -20.07 11.57 -0.40
N VAL A 26 -19.02 11.75 -1.20
CA VAL A 26 -18.87 12.94 -2.06
C VAL A 26 -19.97 13.00 -3.11
N MET A 27 -20.34 11.88 -3.73
CA MET A 27 -21.43 11.81 -4.72
C MET A 27 -22.79 12.19 -4.11
N HIS A 28 -23.01 11.96 -2.81
CA HIS A 28 -24.24 12.37 -2.13
C HIS A 28 -24.44 13.89 -2.13
N PHE A 29 -23.36 14.66 -1.98
CA PHE A 29 -23.41 16.14 -1.97
C PHE A 29 -23.23 16.75 -3.36
N TRP A 30 -22.36 16.17 -4.19
CA TRP A 30 -22.02 16.66 -5.52
C TRP A 30 -21.91 15.52 -6.52
N PRO A 31 -23.01 15.09 -7.17
CA PRO A 31 -23.03 13.89 -8.00
C PRO A 31 -22.13 13.99 -9.24
N VAL A 32 -22.12 15.14 -9.92
CA VAL A 32 -21.32 15.32 -11.16
C VAL A 32 -19.81 15.43 -10.86
N PRO A 33 -19.34 16.33 -9.98
CA PRO A 33 -17.93 16.35 -9.58
C PRO A 33 -17.49 15.07 -8.85
N GLY A 34 -18.40 14.46 -8.09
CA GLY A 34 -18.12 13.24 -7.33
C GLY A 34 -17.71 12.06 -8.19
N LEU A 35 -18.22 11.95 -9.42
CA LEU A 35 -17.76 10.92 -10.36
C LEU A 35 -16.29 11.09 -10.76
N PHE A 36 -15.84 12.32 -10.99
CA PHE A 36 -14.43 12.61 -11.30
C PHE A 36 -13.53 12.34 -10.10
N VAL A 37 -13.96 12.72 -8.89
CA VAL A 37 -13.24 12.46 -7.65
C VAL A 37 -13.13 10.95 -7.40
N LEU A 38 -14.22 10.20 -7.54
CA LEU A 38 -14.23 8.74 -7.42
C LEU A 38 -13.26 8.09 -8.42
N GLY A 39 -13.29 8.52 -9.69
CA GLY A 39 -12.36 8.03 -10.72
C GLY A 39 -10.89 8.27 -10.36
N LEU A 40 -10.56 9.48 -9.90
CA LEU A 40 -9.20 9.82 -9.45
C LEU A 40 -8.79 9.04 -8.20
N MET A 41 -9.69 8.86 -7.23
CA MET A 41 -9.40 8.08 -6.02
C MET A 41 -9.17 6.61 -6.35
N VAL A 42 -9.96 6.03 -7.26
CA VAL A 42 -9.78 4.64 -7.72
C VAL A 42 -8.42 4.47 -8.39
N LEU A 43 -8.05 5.36 -9.31
CA LEU A 43 -6.72 5.34 -9.94
C LEU A 43 -5.59 5.54 -8.92
N GLY A 44 -5.78 6.48 -7.98
CA GLY A 44 -4.85 6.74 -6.89
C GLY A 44 -4.64 5.54 -5.96
N SER A 45 -5.68 4.73 -5.72
CA SER A 45 -5.57 3.52 -4.89
C SER A 45 -4.64 2.45 -5.49
N PHE A 46 -4.51 2.35 -6.82
CA PHE A 46 -3.51 1.46 -7.44
C PHE A 46 -2.09 1.94 -7.21
N ALA A 47 -1.85 3.25 -7.34
CA ALA A 47 -0.55 3.85 -7.07
C ALA A 47 -0.16 3.69 -5.59
N ALA A 48 -1.10 3.94 -4.67
CA ALA A 48 -0.90 3.77 -3.24
C ALA A 48 -0.59 2.32 -2.86
N ALA A 49 -1.34 1.35 -3.38
CA ALA A 49 -1.11 -0.06 -3.12
C ALA A 49 0.28 -0.53 -3.58
N LYS A 50 0.76 0.01 -4.72
CA LYS A 50 2.11 -0.29 -5.23
C LYS A 50 3.20 0.31 -4.34
N ASP A 51 3.03 1.55 -3.91
CA ASP A 51 3.98 2.23 -3.03
C ASP A 51 4.07 1.54 -1.66
N ASP A 52 2.94 1.13 -1.10
CA ASP A 52 2.86 0.45 0.19
C ASP A 52 3.55 -0.92 0.16
N THR A 53 3.28 -1.70 -0.89
CA THR A 53 3.97 -2.99 -1.12
C THR A 53 5.48 -2.80 -1.25
N ARG A 54 5.92 -1.75 -1.96
CA ARG A 54 7.35 -1.45 -2.12
C ARG A 54 8.00 -1.07 -0.78
N LYS A 55 7.33 -0.27 0.04
CA LYS A 55 7.81 0.12 1.37
C LYS A 55 7.97 -1.09 2.29
N HIS A 56 7.00 -2.01 2.27
CA HIS A 56 7.07 -3.25 3.05
C HIS A 56 8.27 -4.12 2.66
N ILE A 57 8.51 -4.30 1.36
CA ILE A 57 9.68 -5.07 0.88
C ILE A 57 10.98 -4.39 1.32
N LEU A 58 11.08 -3.08 1.16
CA LEU A 58 12.29 -2.33 1.50
C LEU A 58 12.60 -2.38 3.01
N MET A 59 11.58 -2.30 3.86
CA MET A 59 11.75 -2.44 5.32
C MET A 59 12.18 -3.85 5.72
N GLU A 60 11.65 -4.88 5.06
CA GLU A 60 12.02 -6.28 5.33
C GLU A 60 13.50 -6.55 4.95
N GLU A 61 13.96 -5.99 3.82
CA GLU A 61 15.37 -6.05 3.43
C GLU A 61 16.29 -5.31 4.42
N LEU A 62 15.88 -4.13 4.88
CA LEU A 62 16.65 -3.35 5.85
C LEU A 62 16.81 -4.10 7.18
N GLN A 63 15.72 -4.67 7.69
CA GLN A 63 15.73 -5.46 8.92
C GLN A 63 16.61 -6.71 8.80
N GLY A 64 16.54 -7.41 7.67
CA GLY A 64 17.40 -8.57 7.41
C GLY A 64 18.89 -8.21 7.39
N PHE A 65 19.24 -7.03 6.85
CA PHE A 65 20.61 -6.53 6.83
C PHE A 65 21.13 -6.19 8.23
N ASP A 66 20.33 -5.49 9.04
CA ASP A 66 20.69 -5.16 10.43
C ASP A 66 20.88 -6.43 11.29
N GLU A 67 20.04 -7.45 11.06
CA GLU A 67 20.12 -8.71 11.79
C GLU A 67 21.37 -9.52 11.39
N GLN A 68 21.74 -9.53 10.11
CA GLN A 68 23.00 -10.12 9.64
C GLN A 68 24.21 -9.41 10.25
N LEU A 69 24.25 -8.07 10.22
CA LEU A 69 25.31 -7.28 10.84
C LEU A 69 25.45 -7.59 12.33
N ARG A 70 24.34 -7.66 13.06
CA ARG A 70 24.33 -8.00 14.49
C ARG A 70 24.88 -9.41 14.75
N MET A 71 24.57 -10.39 13.90
CA MET A 71 25.13 -11.73 14.01
C MET A 71 26.63 -11.78 13.69
N THR A 72 27.10 -11.04 12.68
CA THR A 72 28.53 -10.95 12.36
C THR A 72 29.33 -10.32 13.50
N ILE A 73 28.82 -9.23 14.10
CA ILE A 73 29.45 -8.60 15.27
C ILE A 73 29.52 -9.58 16.44
N ARG A 74 28.43 -10.31 16.71
CA ARG A 74 28.41 -11.31 17.79
C ARG A 74 29.43 -12.43 17.57
N ASN A 75 29.62 -12.90 16.34
CA ASN A 75 30.57 -13.98 16.04
C ASN A 75 32.04 -13.53 16.05
N LEU A 76 32.30 -12.21 16.04
CA LEU A 76 33.64 -11.62 16.10
C LEU A 76 34.12 -11.32 17.54
N GLN A 77 33.23 -11.43 18.53
CA GLN A 77 33.55 -11.30 19.96
C GLN A 77 33.80 -12.66 20.59
#